data_AF-A0A919Q4T9-F1
#
_entry.id   AF-A0A919Q4T9-F1
#
_cell.length_a   1.000
_cell.length_b   1.000
_cell.length_c   1.000
_cell.angle_alpha   90.00
_cell.angle_beta   90.00
_cell.angle_gamma   90.00
#
_symmetry.space_group_name_H-M   'P 1'
#
loop_
_entity.id
_entity.type
_entity.pdbx_description
1 polymer ?
#
loop_
_entity_poly.entity_id
_entity_poly.type
_entity_poly.pdbx_seq_one_letter_code
_entity_poly.pdbx_strand_id
1 'polypeptide(L)' 'MTAVDWGCEVCRLDLYTRPLTHIALVAESVPMAIRIYQCDTCGTWFKWDLSDRLFVLENDDAQALLAQIEKEA' A
#
# COMPACT_ATOMS: atom_id res chain seq x y z
N MET A 1 3.32 -5.82 -25.75
CA MET A 1 3.22 -4.73 -24.76
C MET A 1 2.27 -5.22 -23.69
N THR A 2 2.78 -5.84 -22.64
CA THR A 2 1.98 -6.32 -21.50
C THR A 2 1.72 -5.13 -20.58
N ALA A 3 0.46 -4.77 -20.41
CA ALA A 3 0.02 -3.76 -19.46
C ALA A 3 0.47 -4.18 -18.05
N VAL A 4 1.10 -3.27 -17.32
CA VAL A 4 1.33 -3.45 -15.89
C VAL A 4 -0.04 -3.35 -15.23
N ASP A 5 -0.51 -4.45 -14.69
CA ASP A 5 -1.81 -4.57 -14.03
C ASP A 5 -1.70 -3.84 -12.67
N TRP A 6 -2.22 -2.61 -12.60
CA TRP A 6 -2.24 -1.81 -11.37
C TRP A 6 -3.46 -2.16 -10.51
N GLY A 7 -3.72 -3.46 -10.38
CA GLY A 7 -4.78 -4.04 -9.57
C GLY A 7 -4.19 -4.84 -8.41
N CYS A 8 -4.87 -4.83 -7.27
CA CYS A 8 -4.72 -5.92 -6.31
C CYS A 8 -5.12 -7.22 -7.05
N GLU A 9 -4.19 -8.14 -7.34
CA GLU A 9 -4.48 -9.38 -8.09
C GLU A 9 -5.59 -10.22 -7.42
N VAL A 10 -5.76 -10.05 -6.10
CA VAL A 10 -6.79 -10.73 -5.29
C VAL A 10 -8.14 -10.01 -5.36
N CYS A 11 -8.16 -8.69 -5.50
CA CYS A 11 -9.36 -7.87 -5.47
C CYS A 11 -9.88 -7.52 -6.88
N ARG A 12 -8.99 -7.55 -7.90
CA ARG A 12 -9.19 -7.08 -9.28
C ARG A 12 -9.87 -5.71 -9.42
N LEU A 13 -9.77 -4.86 -8.39
CA LEU A 13 -10.42 -3.56 -8.39
C LEU A 13 -9.37 -2.48 -8.69
N ASP A 14 -9.59 -1.74 -9.77
CA ASP A 14 -8.81 -0.58 -10.15
C ASP A 14 -8.82 0.43 -9.01
N LEU A 15 -7.65 0.67 -8.40
CA LEU A 15 -7.42 1.63 -7.33
C LEU A 15 -7.81 3.08 -7.71
N TYR A 16 -8.12 3.32 -8.98
CA TYR A 16 -8.50 4.61 -9.54
C TYR A 16 -10.02 4.85 -9.69
N THR A 17 -10.88 3.82 -9.59
CA THR A 17 -12.29 3.99 -10.04
C THR A 17 -13.34 4.18 -8.94
N ARG A 18 -13.00 4.00 -7.67
CA ARG A 18 -13.90 4.27 -6.53
C ARG A 18 -13.10 4.72 -5.31
N PRO A 19 -13.69 5.47 -4.36
CA PRO A 19 -12.96 5.93 -3.18
C PRO A 19 -12.27 4.73 -2.52
N LEU A 20 -11.05 4.96 -2.00
CA LEU A 20 -10.14 4.02 -1.34
C LEU A 20 -10.75 3.41 -0.05
N THR A 21 -12.02 2.98 -0.09
CA THR A 21 -12.79 2.49 1.05
C THR A 21 -12.36 1.10 1.49
N HIS A 22 -11.63 0.37 0.64
CA HIS A 22 -11.17 -0.99 0.91
C HIS A 22 -9.72 -1.07 1.38
N ILE A 23 -8.91 -0.01 1.19
CA ILE A 23 -7.56 0.02 1.73
C ILE A 23 -7.50 1.02 2.88
N ALA A 24 -7.26 0.51 4.08
CA ALA A 24 -7.11 1.32 5.27
C ALA A 24 -5.66 1.83 5.34
N LEU A 25 -5.48 3.13 5.62
CA LEU A 25 -4.16 3.64 5.99
C LEU A 25 -3.78 3.04 7.35
N VAL A 26 -2.64 2.37 7.40
CA VAL A 26 -2.12 1.74 8.62
C VAL A 26 -1.03 2.59 9.25
N ALA A 27 -0.13 3.14 8.45
CA ALA A 27 0.93 4.02 8.91
C ALA A 27 1.33 5.04 7.84
N GLU A 28 1.85 6.18 8.27
CA GLU A 28 2.49 7.15 7.39
C GLU A 28 3.82 7.61 7.97
N SER A 29 4.81 7.82 7.10
CA SER A 29 6.08 8.44 7.46
C SER A 29 6.32 9.64 6.56
N VAL A 30 6.31 10.83 7.19
CA VAL A 30 6.66 12.09 6.53
C VAL A 30 8.14 12.13 6.14
N PRO A 31 9.10 11.72 7.00
CA PRO A 31 10.52 11.69 6.63
C PRO A 31 10.80 10.79 5.42
N MET A 32 10.18 9.61 5.39
CA MET A 32 10.38 8.65 4.31
C MET A 32 9.45 8.88 3.12
N ALA A 33 8.52 9.83 3.20
CA ALA A 33 7.62 10.16 2.11
C ALA A 33 6.76 8.95 1.65
N ILE A 34 6.35 8.09 2.59
CA ILE A 34 5.59 6.87 2.32
C ILE A 34 4.34 6.77 3.18
N ARG A 35 3.33 6.09 2.63
CA ARG A 35 2.12 5.65 3.32
C ARG A 35 1.92 4.16 3.12
N ILE A 36 1.66 3.45 4.21
CA ILE A 36 1.38 2.02 4.22
C ILE A 36 -0.12 1.82 4.37
N TYR A 37 -0.69 1.05 3.45
CA TYR A 37 -2.09 0.67 3.45
C TYR A 37 -2.25 -0.84 3.54
N GLN A 38 -3.38 -1.28 4.06
CA GLN A 38 -3.77 -2.69 4.06
C GLN A 38 -5.19 -2.83 3.51
N CYS A 39 -5.40 -3.79 2.61
CA CYS A 39 -6.74 -4.14 2.16
C CYS A 39 -7.51 -4.85 3.27
N ASP A 40 -8.69 -4.33 3.61
CA ASP A 40 -9.60 -4.91 4.61
C ASP A 40 -10.16 -6.27 4.20
N THR A 41 -10.21 -6.53 2.89
CA THR A 41 -10.89 -7.68 2.28
C THR A 41 -9.94 -8.86 2.10
N CYS A 42 -8.71 -8.62 1.62
CA CYS A 42 -7.73 -9.67 1.36
C CYS A 42 -6.49 -9.62 2.26
N GLY A 43 -6.32 -8.57 3.06
CA GLY A 43 -5.16 -8.40 3.93
C GLY A 43 -3.86 -8.02 3.21
N THR A 44 -3.88 -7.85 1.88
CA THR A 44 -2.72 -7.43 1.09
C THR A 44 -2.23 -6.05 1.51
N TRP A 45 -0.92 -5.88 1.54
CA TRP A 45 -0.27 -4.64 1.93
C TRP A 45 0.13 -3.83 0.70
N PHE A 46 0.06 -2.51 0.84
CA PHE A 46 0.46 -1.58 -0.20
C PHE A 46 1.30 -0.46 0.38
N LYS A 47 2.30 -0.03 -0.37
CA LYS A 47 3.08 1.17 -0.10
C LYS A 47 2.81 2.20 -1.19
N TRP A 48 2.46 3.40 -0.79
CA TRP A 48 2.33 4.55 -1.66
C TRP A 48 3.46 5.53 -1.38
N ASP A 49 4.24 5.88 -2.40
CA ASP A 49 5.29 6.91 -2.31
C ASP A 49 4.80 8.30 -2.76
N LEU A 50 5.56 9.35 -2.44
CA LEU A 50 5.28 10.72 -2.94
C LEU A 50 5.42 10.87 -4.47
N SER A 51 5.93 9.86 -5.19
CA SER A 51 5.96 9.85 -6.65
C SER A 51 4.68 9.31 -7.26
N ASP A 52 3.63 9.18 -6.43
CA ASP A 52 2.32 8.65 -6.78
C ASP A 52 2.35 7.19 -7.25
N ARG A 53 3.36 6.43 -6.83
CA ARG A 53 3.51 5.01 -7.16
C ARG A 53 3.00 4.15 -6.03
N LEU A 54 2.17 3.20 -6.40
CA LEU A 54 1.71 2.14 -5.52
C LEU A 54 2.53 0.88 -5.73
N PHE A 55 3.01 0.30 -4.65
CA PHE A 55 3.72 -0.98 -4.61
C PHE A 55 2.90 -1.96 -3.79
N VAL A 56 2.72 -3.17 -4.30
CA VAL A 56 2.22 -4.29 -3.50
C VAL A 56 3.38 -4.80 -2.65
N LEU A 57 3.13 -5.01 -1.37
CA LEU A 57 4.11 -5.54 -0.42
C LEU A 57 3.72 -6.95 0.01
N GLU A 58 4.72 -7.80 0.19
CA GLU A 58 4.56 -9.01 0.97
C GLU A 58 4.37 -8.68 2.45
N ASN A 59 3.83 -9.61 3.22
CA ASN A 59 3.52 -9.38 4.63
C ASN A 59 4.79 -9.03 5.43
N ASP A 60 5.89 -9.76 5.20
CA ASP A 60 7.15 -9.54 5.90
C ASP A 60 7.75 -8.16 5.63
N ASP A 61 7.72 -7.70 4.37
CA ASP A 61 8.20 -6.37 3.98
C ASP A 61 7.33 -5.25 4.58
N ALA A 62 6.01 -5.45 4.61
CA ALA A 62 5.10 -4.51 5.22
C ALA A 62 5.34 -4.38 6.72
N GLN A 63 5.50 -5.50 7.44
CA GLN A 63 5.82 -5.49 8.87
C GLN A 63 7.17 -4.82 9.15
N ALA A 64 8.20 -5.07 8.32
CA ALA A 64 9.50 -4.43 8.45
C ALA A 64 9.41 -2.91 8.29
N LEU A 65 8.64 -2.43 7.29
CA LEU A 65 8.41 -1.01 7.08
C LEU A 65 7.60 -0.38 8.21
N LEU A 66 6.54 -1.02 8.69
CA LEU A 66 5.77 -0.55 9.84
C LEU A 66 6.66 -0.37 11.08
N ALA A 67 7.47 -1.37 11.39
CA ALA A 67 8.40 -1.32 12.52
C ALA A 67 9.49 -0.24 12.35
N GLN A 68 9.83 0.14 11.11
CA GLN A 68 10.73 1.26 10.84
C GLN A 68 10.02 2.60 11.08
N ILE A 69 8.79 2.76 10.57
CA ILE A 69 8.00 3.98 10.74
C ILE A 69 7.71 4.24 12.24
N GLU A 70 7.36 3.20 13.00
CA GLU A 70 7.11 3.31 14.45
C GLU A 70 8.35 3.73 15.25
N LYS A 71 9.57 3.44 14.77
CA LYS A 71 10.81 3.87 15.42
C LYS A 71 11.15 5.34 15.14
N GLU A 72 10.59 5.91 14.09
CA GLU A 72 10.83 7.30 13.68
C GLU A 72 9.71 8.27 14.09
N ALA A 73 8.58 7.75 14.61
CA ALA A 73 7.45 8.50 15.15
C ALA A 73 7.69 8.97 16.59
#